data_AF-A0AAW9IYN6-F1
#
_entry.id   AF-A0AAW9IYN6-F1
#
_cell.length_a   1.000
_cell.length_b   1.000
_cell.length_c   1.000
_cell.angle_alpha   90.00
_cell.angle_beta   90.00
_cell.angle_gamma   90.00
#
_symmetry.space_group_name_H-M   'P 1'
#
loop_
_entity.id
_entity.type
_entity.pdbx_description
1 polymer ?
#
loop_
_entity_poly.entity_id
_entity_poly.type
_entity_poly.pdbx_seq_one_letter_code
_entity_poly.pdbx_strand_id
1 'polypeptide(L)'
;MAFSLLLAYLLSIKLRGIKFFRTIFYLPAVVPIVVSSMVFKWILAPDTGLLNKFLSIFGVNGPAWLLDPKWVKLSFVFLAVWGVGINMVLILSAMQGVSNDLYESASLDGAGEFRKFMS
;
A
#
# COMPACT_ATOMS: atom_id res chain seq x y z
N MET A 1 9.88 -3.42 0.32
CA MET A 1 9.94 -4.87 0.04
C MET A 1 9.34 -5.70 1.17
N ALA A 2 9.81 -5.57 2.42
CA ALA A 2 9.20 -6.31 3.55
C ALA A 2 7.71 -5.99 3.74
N PHE A 3 7.33 -4.70 3.69
CA PHE A 3 5.93 -4.28 3.83
C PHE A 3 5.03 -4.74 2.67
N SER A 4 5.55 -4.74 1.43
CA SER A 4 4.82 -5.24 0.26
C SER A 4 4.63 -6.76 0.29
N LEU A 5 5.61 -7.52 0.77
CA LEU A 5 5.51 -8.98 0.96
C LEU A 5 4.45 -9.33 2.02
N LEU A 6 4.47 -8.63 3.16
CA LEU A 6 3.51 -8.85 4.23
C LEU A 6 2.07 -8.53 3.80
N LEU A 7 1.87 -7.45 3.04
CA LEU A 7 0.58 -7.10 2.44
C LEU A 7 0.12 -8.13 1.39
N ALA A 8 1.03 -8.61 0.53
CA ALA A 8 0.71 -9.61 -0.49
C ALA A 8 0.25 -10.93 0.13
N TYR A 9 0.89 -11.38 1.22
CA TYR A 9 0.48 -12.57 1.96
C TYR A 9 -0.89 -12.40 2.65
N LEU A 10 -1.13 -11.25 3.31
CA LEU A 10 -2.44 -10.95 3.89
C LEU A 10 -3.58 -10.95 2.85
N LEU A 11 -3.28 -10.59 1.60
CA LEU A 11 -4.21 -10.58 0.47
C LEU A 11 -4.29 -11.91 -0.30
N SER A 12 -3.44 -12.89 0.03
CA SER A 12 -3.51 -14.25 -0.53
C SER A 12 -4.41 -15.17 0.30
N ILE A 13 -4.49 -14.94 1.62
CA ILE A 13 -5.39 -15.68 2.52
C ILE A 13 -6.85 -15.34 2.20
N LYS A 14 -7.73 -16.32 2.00
CA LYS A 14 -9.18 -16.14 1.74
C LYS A 14 -9.92 -15.49 2.93
N LEU A 15 -9.68 -14.20 3.17
CA LEU A 15 -10.37 -13.39 4.17
C LEU A 15 -11.67 -12.81 3.59
N ARG A 16 -12.75 -12.80 4.39
CA ARG A 16 -13.99 -12.09 4.03
C ARG A 16 -13.67 -10.59 3.92
N GLY A 17 -13.83 -10.01 2.73
CA GLY A 17 -13.50 -8.61 2.43
C GLY A 17 -12.31 -8.40 1.49
N ILE A 18 -11.64 -9.47 1.04
CA ILE A 18 -10.42 -9.38 0.23
C ILE A 18 -10.59 -8.55 -1.05
N LYS A 19 -11.79 -8.55 -1.66
CA LYS A 19 -12.08 -7.76 -2.87
C LYS A 19 -11.93 -6.26 -2.60
N PHE A 20 -12.41 -5.79 -1.45
CA PHE A 20 -12.31 -4.39 -1.04
C PHE A 20 -10.86 -3.98 -0.78
N PHE A 21 -10.11 -4.82 -0.05
CA PHE A 21 -8.69 -4.56 0.19
C PHE A 21 -7.89 -4.56 -1.11
N ARG A 22 -8.13 -5.50 -2.03
CA ARG A 22 -7.53 -5.49 -3.36
C ARG A 22 -7.83 -4.16 -4.07
N THR A 23 -9.08 -3.72 -4.14
CA THR A 23 -9.40 -2.44 -4.80
C THR A 23 -8.60 -1.26 -4.25
N ILE A 24 -8.49 -1.12 -2.92
CA ILE A 24 -7.73 -0.04 -2.29
C ILE A 24 -6.25 -0.10 -2.65
N PHE A 25 -5.63 -1.28 -2.57
CA PHE A 25 -4.19 -1.41 -2.84
C PHE A 25 -3.83 -1.44 -4.33
N TYR A 26 -4.78 -1.77 -5.21
CA TYR A 26 -4.61 -1.66 -6.66
C TYR A 26 -4.77 -0.23 -7.16
N LEU A 27 -5.59 0.60 -6.50
CA LEU A 27 -5.83 1.99 -6.88
C LEU A 27 -4.54 2.80 -7.10
N PRO A 28 -3.55 2.80 -6.17
CA PRO A 28 -2.28 3.49 -6.40
C PRO A 28 -1.42 2.88 -7.50
N ALA A 29 -1.61 1.59 -7.84
CA ALA A 29 -0.86 0.93 -8.90
C ALA A 29 -1.35 1.29 -10.30
N VAL A 30 -2.63 1.67 -10.43
CA VAL A 30 -3.24 2.07 -11.72
C VAL A 30 -3.03 3.55 -12.00
N VAL A 31 -2.90 4.39 -10.97
CA VAL A 31 -2.72 5.83 -11.13
C VAL A 31 -1.25 6.16 -11.45
N PRO A 32 -0.95 6.91 -12.53
CA PRO A 32 0.43 7.32 -12.84
C PRO A 32 1.07 8.11 -11.69
N ILE A 33 2.37 7.92 -11.48
CA ILE A 33 3.09 8.56 -10.38
C ILE A 33 3.08 10.10 -10.47
N VAL A 34 3.09 10.64 -11.68
CA VAL A 34 3.01 12.09 -11.95
C VAL A 34 1.65 12.65 -11.54
N VAL A 35 0.57 11.92 -11.83
CA VAL A 35 -0.79 12.33 -11.44
C VAL A 35 -0.94 12.26 -9.93
N SER A 36 -0.46 11.17 -9.31
CA SER A 36 -0.47 11.01 -7.87
C SER A 36 0.29 12.15 -7.17
N SER A 37 1.49 12.50 -7.65
CA SER A 37 2.30 13.57 -7.04
C SER A 37 1.64 14.95 -7.14
N MET A 38 0.97 15.24 -8.26
CA MET A 38 0.18 16.48 -8.40
C MET A 38 -0.98 16.54 -7.41
N VAL A 39 -1.74 15.44 -7.28
CA VAL A 39 -2.86 15.34 -6.34
C VAL A 39 -2.38 15.52 -4.90
N PHE A 40 -1.30 14.85 -4.51
CA PHE A 40 -0.74 15.01 -3.17
C PHE A 40 -0.18 16.41 -2.93
N LYS A 41 0.48 17.03 -3.92
CA LYS A 41 0.93 18.42 -3.81
C LYS A 41 -0.25 19.37 -3.53
N TRP A 42 -1.39 19.12 -4.17
CA TRP A 42 -2.60 19.90 -3.93
C TRP A 42 -3.22 19.61 -2.55
N ILE A 43 -3.31 18.35 -2.14
CA ILE A 43 -3.85 17.94 -0.83
C ILE A 43 -3.01 18.53 0.32
N LEU A 44 -1.69 18.51 0.18
CA LEU A 44 -0.71 18.94 1.17
C LEU A 44 -0.31 20.43 1.05
N ALA A 45 -1.02 21.19 0.20
CA ALA A 45 -0.75 22.62 0.04
C ALA A 45 -0.98 23.37 1.37
N PRO A 46 -0.08 24.28 1.79
CA PRO A 46 -0.16 24.92 3.10
C PRO A 46 -1.46 25.70 3.34
N ASP A 47 -1.88 26.52 2.37
CA ASP A 47 -2.99 27.46 2.57
C ASP A 47 -4.34 26.94 2.05
N THR A 48 -4.30 26.16 0.96
CA THR A 48 -5.51 25.73 0.23
C THR A 48 -5.74 24.22 0.26
N GLY A 49 -4.83 23.46 0.89
CA GLY A 49 -4.82 22.02 0.86
C GLY A 49 -6.00 21.40 1.60
N LEU A 50 -6.50 20.29 1.04
CA LEU A 50 -7.59 19.52 1.64
C LEU A 50 -7.24 19.02 3.05
N LEU A 51 -5.97 18.64 3.29
CA LEU A 51 -5.57 18.13 4.60
C LEU A 51 -5.65 19.23 5.68
N ASN A 52 -5.16 20.44 5.37
CA ASN A 52 -5.21 21.55 6.31
C ASN A 52 -6.65 22.05 6.54
N LYS A 53 -7.49 22.05 5.49
CA LYS A 53 -8.93 22.33 5.63
C LYS A 53 -9.64 21.30 6.49
N PHE A 54 -9.27 20.03 6.40
CA PHE A 54 -9.84 18.99 7.25
C PHE A 54 -9.41 19.17 8.72
N LEU A 55 -8.13 19.47 8.96
CA LEU A 55 -7.60 19.73 10.30
C LEU A 55 -8.18 20.99 10.95
N SER A 56 -8.48 22.02 10.16
CA SER A 56 -9.07 23.26 10.68
C SER A 56 -10.50 23.07 11.21
N ILE A 57 -11.24 22.07 10.75
CA ILE A 57 -12.55 21.67 11.32
C ILE A 57 -12.39 21.29 12.80
N PHE A 58 -11.24 20.70 13.16
CA PHE A 58 -10.90 20.34 14.53
C PHE A 58 -10.13 21.44 15.27
N GLY A 59 -10.03 22.65 14.71
CA GLY A 59 -9.30 23.78 15.29
C GLY A 59 -7.78 23.68 15.19
N VAL A 60 -7.24 22.77 14.38
CA VAL A 60 -5.79 22.57 14.21
C VAL A 60 -5.29 23.33 12.99
N ASN A 61 -4.36 24.25 13.20
CA ASN A 61 -3.61 24.88 12.10
C ASN A 61 -2.54 23.91 11.61
N GLY A 62 -2.80 23.30 10.45
CA GLY A 62 -1.88 22.32 9.87
C GLY A 62 -0.58 22.96 9.36
N PRO A 63 0.57 22.26 9.48
CA PRO A 63 1.87 22.77 9.05
C PRO A 63 1.98 22.86 7.52
N ALA A 64 3.06 23.50 7.06
CA ALA A 64 3.46 23.43 5.66
C ALA A 64 4.14 22.07 5.39
N TRP A 65 3.34 21.03 5.15
CA TRP A 65 3.76 19.62 5.05
C TRP A 65 4.98 19.34 4.18
N LEU A 66 5.16 20.10 3.10
CA LEU A 66 6.24 19.93 2.12
C LEU A 66 7.41 20.92 2.31
N LEU A 67 7.25 21.92 3.17
CA LEU A 67 8.22 23.02 3.35
C LEU A 67 8.82 23.04 4.77
N ASP A 68 8.10 22.55 5.77
CA ASP A 68 8.57 22.47 7.15
C ASP A 68 9.56 21.30 7.32
N PRO A 69 10.82 21.55 7.75
CA PRO A 69 11.82 20.51 7.97
C PRO A 69 11.39 19.37 8.92
N LYS A 70 10.46 19.65 9.85
CA LYS A 70 9.94 18.65 10.79
C LYS A 70 8.98 17.68 10.09
N TRP A 71 8.17 18.17 9.16
CA TRP A 71 7.07 17.41 8.55
C TRP A 71 7.42 16.85 7.17
N VAL A 72 8.35 17.50 6.45
CA VAL A 72 8.70 17.12 5.06
C VAL A 72 9.09 15.66 4.94
N LYS A 73 9.93 15.15 5.85
CA LYS A 73 10.35 13.74 5.86
C LYS A 73 9.17 12.79 6.00
N LEU A 74 8.25 13.09 6.93
CA LEU A 74 7.08 12.26 7.17
C LEU A 74 6.09 12.29 5.99
N SER A 75 5.88 13.47 5.39
CA SER A 75 5.06 13.63 4.18
C SER A 75 5.56 12.76 3.03
N PHE A 76 6.87 12.74 2.80
CA PHE A 76 7.49 11.88 1.77
C PHE A 76 7.39 10.39 2.11
N VAL A 77 7.45 10.00 3.38
CA VAL A 77 7.23 8.60 3.79
C VAL A 77 5.79 8.17 3.45
N PHE A 78 4.78 8.98 3.74
CA PHE A 78 3.39 8.67 3.38
C PHE A 78 3.19 8.56 1.86
N LEU A 79 3.80 9.48 1.10
CA LEU A 79 3.86 9.41 -0.36
C LEU A 79 4.53 8.12 -0.87
N ALA A 80 5.61 7.68 -0.22
CA ALA A 80 6.30 6.44 -0.58
C ALA A 80 5.45 5.19 -0.27
N VAL A 81 4.70 5.21 0.85
CA VAL A 81 3.77 4.13 1.21
C VAL A 81 2.65 4.01 0.16
N TRP A 82 2.18 5.12 -0.40
CA TRP A 82 1.21 5.10 -1.51
C TRP A 82 1.75 4.30 -2.71
N GLY A 83 3.03 4.47 -3.05
CA GLY A 83 3.69 3.73 -4.15
C GLY A 83 3.89 2.24 -3.91
N VAL A 84 3.66 1.72 -2.71
CA VAL A 84 3.84 0.29 -2.37
C VAL A 84 2.88 -0.61 -3.15
N GLY A 85 1.71 -0.09 -3.56
CA GLY A 85 0.70 -0.85 -4.29
C GLY A 85 1.23 -1.53 -5.55
N ILE A 86 2.11 -0.86 -6.31
CA ILE A 86 2.73 -1.42 -7.52
C ILE A 86 3.54 -2.69 -7.20
N ASN A 87 4.41 -2.61 -6.19
CA ASN A 87 5.24 -3.74 -5.78
C ASN A 87 4.39 -4.90 -5.24
N MET A 88 3.33 -4.59 -4.51
CA MET A 88 2.41 -5.59 -3.98
C MET A 88 1.66 -6.32 -5.12
N VAL A 89 1.15 -5.61 -6.12
CA VAL A 89 0.49 -6.23 -7.29
C VAL A 89 1.46 -7.12 -8.06
N LEU A 90 2.70 -6.66 -8.26
CA LEU A 90 3.73 -7.46 -8.94
C LEU A 90 4.01 -8.77 -8.19
N ILE A 91 4.20 -8.71 -6.87
CA ILE A 91 4.44 -9.88 -6.03
C ILE A 91 3.22 -10.81 -6.02
N LEU A 92 2.00 -10.25 -5.92
CA LEU A 92 0.77 -11.04 -5.95
C LEU A 92 0.61 -11.78 -7.28
N SER A 93 0.90 -11.13 -8.41
CA SER A 93 0.88 -11.75 -9.74
C SER A 93 1.93 -12.86 -9.85
N ALA A 94 3.14 -12.64 -9.28
CA ALA A 94 4.18 -13.68 -9.24
C ALA A 94 3.75 -14.89 -8.40
N MET A 95 3.13 -14.67 -7.23
CA MET A 95 2.60 -15.75 -6.38
C MET A 95 1.46 -16.52 -7.06
N GLN A 96 0.56 -15.84 -7.77
CA GLN A 96 -0.52 -16.49 -8.53
C GLN A 96 -0.02 -17.27 -9.76
N GLY A 97 1.21 -17.02 -10.21
CA GLY A 97 1.85 -17.77 -11.30
C GLY A 97 2.42 -19.13 -10.88
N VAL A 98 2.52 -19.42 -9.57
CA VAL A 98 2.98 -20.71 -9.06
C VAL A 98 1.87 -21.75 -9.20
N SER A 99 2.17 -22.93 -9.76
CA SER A 99 1.17 -23.99 -9.94
C SER A 99 0.59 -24.44 -8.60
N ASN A 100 -0.73 -24.65 -8.56
CA ASN A 100 -1.42 -25.20 -7.39
C ASN A 100 -0.92 -26.60 -7.02
N ASP A 101 -0.41 -27.37 -8.00
CA ASP A 101 0.10 -28.74 -7.78
C ASP A 101 1.28 -28.76 -6.80
N LEU A 102 2.12 -27.71 -6.79
CA LEU A 102 3.23 -27.58 -5.86
C LEU A 102 2.73 -27.35 -4.42
N TYR A 103 1.67 -26.56 -4.26
CA TYR A 103 1.07 -26.32 -2.95
C TYR A 103 0.33 -27.56 -2.43
N GLU A 104 -0.31 -28.33 -3.31
CA GLU A 104 -0.93 -29.62 -2.95
C GLU A 104 0.12 -30.64 -2.54
N SER A 105 1.21 -30.77 -3.30
CA SER A 105 2.34 -31.66 -2.97
C SER A 105 2.95 -31.31 -1.60
N ALA A 106 3.22 -30.03 -1.36
CA ALA A 106 3.73 -29.56 -0.06
C ALA A 106 2.74 -29.81 1.09
N SER A 107 1.43 -29.78 0.82
CA SER A 107 0.41 -30.11 1.82
C SER A 107 0.42 -31.60 2.17
N LEU A 108 0.60 -32.47 1.15
CA LEU A 108 0.74 -33.91 1.34
C LEU A 108 2.01 -34.25 2.15
N ASP A 109 3.07 -33.47 1.99
CA ASP A 109 4.31 -33.56 2.78
C ASP A 109 4.20 -32.95 4.20
N GLY A 110 3.01 -32.48 4.60
CA GLY A 110 2.75 -31.92 5.92
C GLY A 110 3.26 -30.49 6.14
N ALA A 111 3.58 -29.75 5.07
CA ALA A 111 3.95 -28.35 5.18
C ALA A 111 2.73 -27.50 5.60
N GLY A 112 2.86 -26.76 6.70
CA GLY A 112 1.87 -25.75 7.10
C GLY A 112 1.92 -24.49 6.21
N GLU A 113 0.90 -23.64 6.30
CA GLU A 113 0.75 -22.43 5.47
C GLU A 113 1.97 -21.48 5.52
N PHE A 114 2.60 -21.34 6.68
CA PHE A 114 3.82 -20.53 6.83
C PHE A 114 5.03 -21.15 6.12
N ARG A 115 5.14 -22.48 6.12
CA ARG A 115 6.23 -23.19 5.43
C ARG A 115 6.07 -23.10 3.92
N LYS A 116 4.84 -23.27 3.40
CA LYS A 116 4.52 -23.07 1.97
C LYS A 116 4.79 -21.64 1.46
N PHE A 117 4.77 -20.65 2.35
CA PHE A 117 5.10 -19.26 2.00
C PHE A 117 6.61 -19.01 1.96
N MET A 118 7.38 -19.69 2.82
CA MET A 118 8.82 -19.45 2.99
C MET A 118 9.71 -20.38 2.15
N SER A 119 9.25 -21.59 1.83
CA SER A 119 10.01 -22.65 1.16
C SER A 119 9.22 -23.32 0.04
#